data_AF-A0A3D4BG26-F1
#
_entry.id   AF-A0A3D4BG26-F1
#
_cell.length_a   1.000
_cell.length_b   1.000
_cell.length_c   1.000
_cell.angle_alpha   90.00
_cell.angle_beta   90.00
_cell.angle_gamma   90.00
#
_symmetry.space_group_name_H-M   'P 1'
#
loop_
_entity.id
_entity.type
_entity.pdbx_description
1 polymer ?
#
loop_
_entity_poly.entity_id
_entity_poly.type
_entity_poly.pdbx_seq_one_letter_code
_entity_poly.pdbx_strand_id
1 'polypeptide(L)'
;MGLITMVLPFIFFGLCIYSGYLLKKKNYSKGFNLVLTTLFLQVVAFEIGDLFYSSVNGIGIKLTLNLMKDSIVGFDFHPSHFLFQLKSNDDYLIFKFNIVAILMLFYVTNLMQEIKNFKK
;
A
#
# COMPACT_ATOMS: atom_id res chain seq x y z
N MET A 1 -18.23 5.16 -13.87
CA MET A 1 -17.41 4.50 -12.83
C MET A 1 -17.23 3.04 -13.26
N GLY A 2 -16.02 2.63 -13.64
CA GLY A 2 -15.79 1.34 -14.31
C GLY A 2 -15.80 0.14 -13.35
N LEU A 3 -16.16 -1.05 -13.85
CA LEU A 3 -16.20 -2.29 -13.05
C LEU A 3 -14.86 -2.57 -12.33
N ILE A 4 -13.75 -2.23 -12.97
CA ILE A 4 -12.38 -2.35 -12.42
C ILE A 4 -12.21 -1.50 -11.15
N THR A 5 -12.67 -0.25 -11.16
CA THR A 5 -12.57 0.67 -10.01
C THR A 5 -13.38 0.20 -8.80
N MET A 6 -14.42 -0.62 -9.02
CA MET A 6 -15.25 -1.18 -7.95
C MET A 6 -14.70 -2.50 -7.42
N VAL A 7 -14.21 -3.40 -8.27
CA VAL A 7 -13.81 -4.76 -7.89
C VAL A 7 -12.42 -4.78 -7.25
N LEU A 8 -11.49 -3.96 -7.74
CA LEU A 8 -10.09 -3.97 -7.30
C LEU A 8 -9.91 -3.71 -5.78
N PRO A 9 -10.65 -2.78 -5.14
CA PRO A 9 -10.62 -2.64 -3.69
C PRO A 9 -10.96 -3.93 -2.92
N PHE A 10 -11.99 -4.66 -3.34
CA PHE A 10 -12.40 -5.91 -2.67
C PHE A 10 -11.34 -7.00 -2.81
N ILE A 11 -10.72 -7.10 -3.98
CA ILE A 11 -9.60 -8.03 -4.19
C ILE A 11 -8.45 -7.67 -3.25
N PHE A 12 -8.10 -6.38 -3.16
CA PHE A 12 -7.03 -5.93 -2.29
C PHE A 12 -7.30 -6.23 -0.81
N PHE A 13 -8.49 -5.89 -0.30
CA PHE A 13 -8.86 -6.24 1.07
C PHE A 13 -8.90 -7.76 1.30
N GLY A 14 -9.40 -8.53 0.32
CA GLY A 14 -9.39 -9.98 0.35
C GLY A 14 -7.98 -10.57 0.47
N LEU A 15 -7.02 -10.03 -0.28
CA LEU A 15 -5.61 -10.41 -0.20
C LEU A 15 -5.01 -10.11 1.18
N CYS A 16 -5.39 -8.98 1.80
CA CYS A 16 -4.92 -8.61 3.14
C CYS A 16 -5.48 -9.54 4.22
N ILE A 17 -6.75 -9.91 4.13
CA ILE A 17 -7.37 -10.88 5.06
C ILE A 17 -6.76 -12.26 4.86
N TYR A 18 -6.58 -12.67 3.60
CA TYR A 18 -6.04 -13.98 3.25
C TYR A 18 -4.57 -14.15 3.71
N SER A 19 -3.75 -13.10 3.60
CA SER A 19 -2.38 -13.15 4.12
C SER A 19 -2.36 -13.38 5.64
N GLY A 20 -3.21 -12.68 6.40
CA GLY A 20 -3.39 -12.90 7.84
C GLY A 20 -3.87 -14.32 8.17
N TYR A 21 -4.81 -14.85 7.38
CA TYR A 21 -5.27 -16.24 7.52
C TYR A 21 -4.14 -17.26 7.32
N LEU A 22 -3.30 -17.08 6.30
CA LEU A 22 -2.15 -17.96 6.05
C LEU A 22 -1.13 -17.93 7.20
N LEU A 23 -0.85 -16.74 7.74
CA LEU A 23 0.02 -16.59 8.92
C LEU A 23 -0.56 -17.32 10.13
N LYS A 24 -1.87 -17.20 10.37
CA LYS A 24 -2.58 -17.94 11.44
C LYS A 24 -2.48 -19.46 11.26
N LYS A 25 -2.52 -19.96 10.03
CA LYS A 25 -2.34 -21.39 9.69
C LYS A 25 -0.87 -21.85 9.71
N LYS A 26 0.06 -21.03 10.21
CA LYS A 26 1.52 -21.29 10.23
C LYS A 26 2.14 -21.45 8.83
N ASN A 27 1.43 -21.04 7.78
CA ASN A 27 1.96 -21.00 6.41
C ASN A 27 2.73 -19.68 6.20
N TYR A 28 3.81 -19.54 6.96
CA TYR A 28 4.57 -18.29 7.08
C TYR A 28 5.18 -17.83 5.75
N SER A 29 5.72 -18.74 4.95
CA SER A 29 6.35 -18.37 3.68
C SER A 29 5.36 -17.67 2.74
N LYS A 30 4.19 -18.28 2.49
CA LYS A 30 3.16 -17.67 1.64
C LYS A 30 2.53 -16.45 2.30
N GLY A 31 2.22 -16.53 3.60
CA GLY A 31 1.59 -15.44 4.34
C GLY A 31 2.43 -14.16 4.32
N PHE A 32 3.71 -14.25 4.65
CA PHE A 32 4.59 -13.08 4.66
C PHE A 32 4.89 -12.54 3.26
N ASN A 33 5.04 -13.41 2.24
CA ASN A 33 5.21 -12.94 0.86
C ASN A 33 4.00 -12.10 0.40
N LEU A 34 2.78 -12.50 0.76
CA LEU A 34 1.59 -11.68 0.49
C LEU A 34 1.59 -10.38 1.29
N VAL A 35 1.95 -10.42 2.58
CA VAL A 35 2.07 -9.19 3.38
C VAL A 35 3.06 -8.21 2.74
N LEU A 36 4.26 -8.66 2.37
CA LEU A 36 5.25 -7.84 1.68
C LEU A 36 4.72 -7.26 0.37
N THR A 37 4.03 -8.08 -0.44
CA THR A 37 3.43 -7.62 -1.70
C THR A 37 2.40 -6.52 -1.46
N THR A 38 1.50 -6.71 -0.48
CA THR A 38 0.49 -5.69 -0.13
C THR A 38 1.11 -4.44 0.46
N LEU A 39 2.19 -4.54 1.23
CA LEU A 39 2.90 -3.39 1.77
C LEU A 39 3.65 -2.61 0.68
N PHE A 40 4.26 -3.30 -0.28
CA PHE A 40 4.94 -2.68 -1.42
C PHE A 40 3.96 -1.84 -2.26
N LEU A 41 2.75 -2.38 -2.52
CA LEU A 41 1.69 -1.64 -3.20
C LEU A 41 1.26 -0.37 -2.44
N GLN A 42 1.41 -0.33 -1.12
CA GLN A 42 1.04 0.83 -0.30
C GLN A 42 2.15 1.88 -0.20
N VAL A 43 3.39 1.56 -0.57
CA VAL A 43 4.53 2.48 -0.45
C VAL A 43 4.29 3.75 -1.25
N VAL A 44 3.78 3.61 -2.47
CA VAL A 44 3.56 4.73 -3.39
C VAL A 44 2.06 4.86 -3.66
N ALA A 45 1.53 6.06 -3.49
CA ALA A 45 0.28 6.51 -4.05
C ALA A 45 0.58 7.62 -5.05
N PHE A 46 -0.26 7.80 -6.07
CA PHE A 46 0.01 8.78 -7.10
C PHE A 46 -1.26 9.30 -7.77
N GLU A 47 -1.13 10.50 -8.31
CA GLU A 47 -2.11 11.14 -9.18
C GLU A 47 -1.34 11.55 -10.45
N ILE A 48 -1.64 10.90 -11.58
CA ILE A 48 -0.97 11.16 -12.87
C ILE A 48 -2.06 11.39 -13.91
N GLY A 49 -2.20 12.64 -14.35
CA GLY A 49 -3.30 13.06 -15.23
C GLY A 49 -4.64 12.69 -14.60
N ASP A 50 -5.45 11.93 -15.34
CA ASP A 50 -6.77 11.50 -14.85
C ASP A 50 -6.72 10.31 -13.88
N LEU A 51 -5.57 9.68 -13.67
CA LEU A 51 -5.47 8.44 -12.91
C LEU A 51 -5.04 8.67 -11.46
N PHE A 52 -5.89 8.26 -10.52
CA PHE A 52 -5.64 8.31 -9.09
C PHE A 52 -5.49 6.90 -8.52
N TYR A 53 -4.38 6.66 -7.82
CA TYR A 53 -4.14 5.44 -7.06
C TYR A 53 -3.70 5.76 -5.63
N SER A 54 -4.35 5.15 -4.65
CA SER A 54 -3.91 5.18 -3.27
C SER A 54 -4.36 3.95 -2.51
N SER A 55 -3.43 3.28 -1.83
CA SER A 55 -3.74 2.21 -0.89
C SER A 55 -3.10 2.45 0.47
N VAL A 56 -3.81 2.05 1.52
CA VAL A 56 -3.40 2.06 2.93
C VAL A 56 -4.13 0.93 3.66
N ASN A 57 -3.41 0.11 4.39
CA ASN A 57 -3.93 -0.87 5.33
C ASN A 57 -3.61 -0.41 6.75
N GLY A 58 -4.63 -0.26 7.60
CA GLY A 58 -4.49 0.35 8.92
C GLY A 58 -4.46 1.87 8.81
N ILE A 59 -3.34 2.45 9.26
CA ILE A 59 -3.09 3.89 9.30
C ILE A 59 -1.93 4.21 8.36
N GLY A 60 -2.05 5.27 7.58
CA GLY A 60 -1.01 5.75 6.68
C GLY A 60 -0.66 7.20 6.98
N ILE A 61 0.63 7.49 7.05
CA ILE A 61 1.18 8.85 7.01
C ILE A 61 1.93 8.96 5.69
N LYS A 62 1.46 9.85 4.81
CA LYS A 62 2.03 10.00 3.46
C LYS A 62 2.74 11.32 3.30
N LEU A 63 3.95 11.28 2.74
CA LEU A 63 4.68 12.46 2.26
C LEU A 63 4.25 12.76 0.83
N THR A 64 3.71 13.94 0.59
CA THR A 64 3.23 14.35 -0.74
C THR A 64 4.29 15.17 -1.48
N LEU A 65 4.58 14.78 -2.71
CA LEU A 65 5.52 15.42 -3.63
C LEU A 65 4.75 15.85 -4.87
N ASN A 66 4.75 17.15 -5.17
CA ASN A 66 4.16 17.67 -6.40
C ASN A 66 5.28 18.04 -7.39
N LEU A 67 5.42 17.24 -8.44
CA LEU A 67 6.49 17.41 -9.43
C LEU A 67 6.19 18.51 -10.45
N MET A 68 4.96 19.01 -10.52
CA MET A 68 4.60 20.16 -11.38
C MET A 68 4.87 21.50 -10.69
N LYS A 69 5.11 21.50 -9.38
CA LYS A 69 5.28 22.72 -8.57
C LYS A 69 6.60 22.73 -7.78
N ASP A 70 7.60 21.94 -8.18
CA ASP A 70 8.93 21.83 -7.57
C ASP A 70 8.91 21.82 -6.03
N SER A 71 7.93 21.15 -5.41
CA SER A 71 7.73 21.24 -3.96
C SER A 71 7.25 19.95 -3.29
N ILE A 72 7.75 19.72 -2.07
CA ILE A 72 7.21 18.76 -1.11
C ILE A 72 6.05 19.45 -0.42
N VAL A 73 4.85 18.91 -0.58
CA VAL A 73 3.58 19.53 -0.21
C VAL A 73 2.88 18.69 0.87
N GLY A 74 3.53 18.56 2.04
CA GLY A 74 2.85 18.18 3.28
C GLY A 74 2.75 16.69 3.62
N PHE A 75 2.03 16.45 4.72
CA PHE A 75 1.77 15.14 5.32
C PHE A 75 0.28 14.84 5.33
N ASP A 76 -0.12 13.70 4.78
CA ASP A 76 -1.50 13.24 4.79
C ASP A 76 -1.70 12.07 5.75
N PHE A 77 -2.69 12.17 6.62
CA PHE A 77 -3.14 11.06 7.46
C PHE A 77 -4.34 10.37 6.80
N HIS A 78 -4.26 9.05 6.65
CA HIS A 78 -5.34 8.27 6.06
C HIS A 78 -5.66 7.01 6.88
N PRO A 79 -6.95 6.71 7.09
CA PRO A 79 -7.37 5.39 7.53
C PRO A 79 -7.25 4.37 6.39
N SER A 80 -7.63 3.13 6.67
CA SER A 80 -7.56 2.03 5.70
C SER A 80 -8.42 2.31 4.48
N HIS A 81 -7.83 2.23 3.30
CA HIS A 81 -8.54 2.40 2.04
C HIS A 81 -7.77 1.75 0.89
N PHE A 82 -8.51 1.41 -0.16
CA PHE A 82 -7.95 1.18 -1.47
C PHE A 82 -8.79 1.99 -2.46
N LEU A 83 -8.15 2.93 -3.14
CA LEU A 83 -8.78 3.86 -4.06
C LEU A 83 -8.05 3.78 -5.39
N PHE A 84 -8.82 3.46 -6.42
CA PHE A 84 -8.40 3.54 -7.80
C PHE A 84 -9.51 4.24 -8.57
N GLN A 85 -9.23 5.43 -9.08
CA GLN A 85 -10.24 6.31 -9.67
C GLN A 85 -9.71 6.97 -10.93
N LEU A 86 -10.62 7.20 -11.89
CA LEU A 86 -10.40 8.13 -13.00
C LEU A 86 -11.11 9.44 -12.64
N LYS A 87 -10.36 10.53 -12.49
CA LYS A 87 -10.88 11.88 -12.23
C LYS A 87 -10.50 12.76 -13.41
N SER A 88 -11.43 13.50 -14.00
CA SER A 88 -11.04 14.59 -14.91
C SER A 88 -10.41 15.70 -14.09
N ASN A 89 -9.11 15.90 -14.23
CA ASN A 89 -8.42 17.01 -13.58
C ASN A 89 -7.19 17.44 -14.39
N ASP A 90 -6.93 18.74 -14.44
CA ASP A 90 -5.82 19.30 -15.22
C ASP A 90 -4.45 18.94 -14.63
N ASP A 91 -3.54 18.42 -15.46
CA ASP A 91 -2.08 18.32 -15.30
C ASP A 91 -1.51 18.24 -13.87
N TYR A 92 -1.91 17.22 -13.10
CA TYR A 92 -1.26 16.86 -11.83
C TYR A 92 -0.34 15.65 -12.00
N LEU A 93 0.89 15.80 -11.51
CA LEU A 93 1.85 14.71 -11.34
C LEU A 93 2.31 14.72 -9.88
N ILE A 94 1.55 14.01 -9.05
CA ILE A 94 1.72 13.96 -7.60
C ILE A 94 2.10 12.55 -7.19
N PHE A 95 3.16 12.41 -6.40
CA PHE A 95 3.52 11.17 -5.73
C PHE A 95 3.36 11.33 -4.22
N LYS A 96 2.85 10.29 -3.57
CA LYS A 96 2.68 10.23 -2.13
C LYS A 96 3.35 8.98 -1.59
N PHE A 97 4.28 9.13 -0.65
CA PHE A 97 5.03 8.01 -0.08
C PHE A 97 4.51 7.67 1.32
N ASN A 98 3.98 6.47 1.51
CA ASN A 98 3.46 6.02 2.80
C ASN A 98 4.60 5.56 3.73
N ILE A 99 5.00 6.43 4.65
CA ILE A 99 6.08 6.17 5.61
C ILE A 99 5.74 4.95 6.47
N VAL A 100 4.48 4.78 6.86
CA VAL A 100 4.06 3.64 7.69
C VAL A 100 4.26 2.33 6.93
N ALA A 101 3.91 2.27 5.65
CA ALA A 101 4.13 1.08 4.83
C ALA A 101 5.64 0.76 4.70
N ILE A 102 6.48 1.77 4.55
CA ILE A 102 7.95 1.61 4.50
C ILE A 102 8.46 1.01 5.81
N LEU A 103 8.07 1.57 6.97
CA LEU A 103 8.47 1.05 8.28
C LEU A 103 7.99 -0.39 8.50
N MET A 104 6.75 -0.70 8.08
CA MET A 104 6.19 -2.05 8.17
C MET A 104 6.91 -3.04 7.24
N LEU A 105 7.40 -2.62 6.06
CA LEU A 105 8.22 -3.47 5.20
C LEU A 105 9.52 -3.88 5.90
N PHE A 106 10.20 -2.93 6.53
CA PHE A 106 11.41 -3.24 7.32
C PHE A 106 11.09 -4.20 8.46
N TYR A 107 10.04 -3.92 9.23
CA TYR A 107 9.63 -4.76 10.36
C TYR A 107 9.31 -6.20 9.93
N VAL A 108 8.47 -6.37 8.90
CA VAL A 108 8.06 -7.70 8.41
C VAL A 108 9.25 -8.46 7.84
N THR A 109 10.15 -7.78 7.12
CA THR A 109 11.36 -8.41 6.57
C THR A 109 12.27 -8.94 7.67
N ASN A 110 12.49 -8.16 8.73
CA ASN A 110 13.29 -8.60 9.89
C ASN A 110 12.63 -9.80 10.59
N LEU A 111 11.32 -9.73 10.81
CA LEU A 111 10.56 -10.79 11.45
C LEU A 111 10.57 -12.10 10.65
N MET A 112 10.56 -12.02 9.31
CA MET A 112 10.73 -13.19 8.44
C MET A 112 12.11 -13.84 8.59
N GLN A 113 13.17 -13.03 8.72
CA GLN A 113 14.54 -13.53 8.90
C GLN A 113 14.68 -14.23 10.25
N GLU A 114 14.14 -13.64 11.32
CA GLU A 114 14.12 -14.25 12.65
C GLU A 114 13.42 -15.61 12.63
N ILE A 115 12.20 -15.69 12.06
CA ILE A 115 11.45 -16.95 11.97
C ILE A 115 12.21 -18.01 11.16
N LYS A 116 12.91 -17.61 10.10
CA LYS A 116 13.73 -18.53 9.30
C LYS A 116 14.92 -19.05 10.10
N ASN A 117 15.56 -18.20 10.90
CA ASN A 117 16.69 -18.58 11.75
C ASN A 117 16.24 -19.46 12.92
N PHE A 118 15.06 -19.25 13.50
CA PHE A 118 14.48 -20.12 14.54
C PHE A 118 14.13 -21.53 14.07
N LYS A 119 13.91 -21.73 12.77
CA LYS A 119 13.57 -23.03 12.18
C LYS A 119 14.77 -23.82 11.66
N LYS A 120 15.98 -23.24 11.72
CA LYS A 120 17.22 -23.87 11.28
C LYS A 120 17.92 -24.51 12.46
#